data_AF-A0A6P0DVL2-F1
#
_entry.id   AF-A0A6P0DVL2-F1
#
_cell.length_a   1.000
_cell.length_b   1.000
_cell.length_c   1.000
_cell.angle_alpha   90.00
_cell.angle_beta   90.00
_cell.angle_gamma   90.00
#
_symmetry.space_group_name_H-M   'P 1'
#
loop_
_entity.id
_entity.type
_entity.pdbx_description
1 polymer ?
#
loop_
_entity_poly.entity_id
_entity_poly.type
_entity_poly.pdbx_seq_one_letter_code
_entity_poly.pdbx_strand_id
1 'polypeptide(L)'
;SIEAMKLALADLYRHNADADAMRVAARDLLSDAYVRERAALIDPARAGDPGHGTPRPGGTVYLAAADESGMMVSFIQSNYMGFGSGVVVPGTGISLQNRGHCFTAEAGHANEVAPRKRPSHTIIPAFA
;
A
#
# COMPACT_ATOMS: atom_id res chain seq x y z
N SER A 1 6.23 7.42 16.19
CA SER A 1 5.00 7.60 16.99
C SER A 1 3.92 6.68 16.44
N ILE A 2 3.34 5.81 17.27
CA ILE A 2 2.28 4.86 16.86
C ILE A 2 1.03 5.61 16.39
N GLU A 3 0.65 6.69 17.07
CA GLU A 3 -0.54 7.48 16.73
C GLU A 3 -0.41 8.15 15.36
N ALA A 4 0.79 8.63 15.01
CA ALA A 4 1.05 9.15 13.66
C ALA A 4 0.86 8.08 12.58
N MET A 5 1.29 6.84 12.84
CA MET A 5 1.10 5.71 11.92
C MET A 5 -0.39 5.39 11.75
N LYS A 6 -1.19 5.39 12.83
CA LYS A 6 -2.63 5.18 12.75
C LYS A 6 -3.31 6.21 11.85
N LEU A 7 -2.96 7.49 12.01
CA LEU A 7 -3.49 8.58 11.19
C LEU A 7 -3.06 8.44 9.73
N ALA A 8 -1.80 8.11 9.46
CA ALA A 8 -1.31 7.91 8.10
C ALA A 8 -1.96 6.70 7.42
N LEU A 9 -2.15 5.59 8.15
CA LEU A 9 -2.85 4.40 7.63
C LEU A 9 -4.32 4.70 7.35
N ALA A 10 -5.00 5.45 8.23
CA ALA A 10 -6.38 5.87 7.99
C ALA A 10 -6.51 6.66 6.67
N ASP A 11 -5.58 7.58 6.42
CA ASP A 11 -5.56 8.37 5.18
C ASP A 11 -5.20 7.50 3.97
N LEU A 12 -4.22 6.60 4.11
CA LEU A 12 -3.87 5.65 3.07
C LEU A 12 -5.06 4.78 2.68
N TYR A 13 -5.79 4.22 3.66
CA TYR A 13 -6.96 3.39 3.38
C TYR A 13 -8.06 4.17 2.68
N ARG A 14 -8.29 5.43 3.06
CA ARG A 14 -9.35 6.27 2.48
C ARG A 14 -9.01 6.80 1.09
N HIS A 15 -7.76 7.20 0.88
CA HIS A 15 -7.40 8.03 -0.27
C HIS A 15 -6.53 7.31 -1.31
N ASN A 16 -5.77 6.29 -0.92
CA ASN A 16 -4.84 5.62 -1.84
C ASN A 16 -5.59 4.73 -2.85
N ALA A 17 -5.31 4.94 -4.14
CA ALA A 17 -5.91 4.23 -5.26
C ALA A 17 -5.01 4.36 -6.50
N ASP A 18 -5.48 3.88 -7.65
CA ASP A 18 -4.93 4.31 -8.94
C ASP A 18 -4.92 5.84 -9.03
N ALA A 19 -3.82 6.44 -9.49
CA ALA A 19 -3.62 7.88 -9.55
C ALA A 19 -4.76 8.59 -10.32
N ASP A 20 -5.27 7.98 -11.39
CA ASP A 20 -6.36 8.53 -12.21
C ASP A 20 -7.72 8.50 -11.49
N ALA A 21 -7.84 7.74 -10.40
CA ALA A 21 -9.05 7.60 -9.60
C ALA A 21 -8.96 8.27 -8.22
N MET A 22 -7.78 8.76 -7.83
CA MET A 22 -7.60 9.48 -6.57
C MET A 22 -8.35 10.81 -6.58
N ARG A 23 -8.99 11.14 -5.45
CA ARG A 23 -9.76 12.40 -5.27
C ARG A 23 -8.95 13.55 -4.67
N VAL A 24 -7.78 13.22 -4.13
CA VAL A 24 -6.83 14.15 -3.52
C VAL A 24 -5.48 13.91 -4.18
N ALA A 25 -4.66 14.94 -4.39
CA ALA A 25 -3.33 14.71 -4.91
C ALA A 25 -2.42 14.20 -3.78
N ALA A 26 -1.49 13.30 -4.10
CA ALA A 26 -0.54 12.78 -3.10
C ALA A 26 0.25 13.90 -2.40
N ARG A 27 0.60 14.97 -3.14
CA ARG A 27 1.28 16.15 -2.57
C ARG A 27 0.47 16.88 -1.49
N ASP A 28 -0.86 16.84 -1.55
CA ASP A 28 -1.71 17.54 -0.59
C ASP A 28 -1.67 16.82 0.76
N LEU A 29 -1.67 15.48 0.73
CA LEU A 29 -1.48 14.61 1.90
C LEU A 29 -0.09 14.72 2.53
N LEU A 30 0.89 15.21 1.77
CA LEU A 30 2.28 15.39 2.21
C LEU A 30 2.62 16.86 2.53
N SER A 31 1.65 17.77 2.41
CA SER A 31 1.89 19.19 2.66
C SER A 31 2.13 19.46 4.15
N ASP A 32 3.05 20.37 4.48
CA ASP A 32 3.33 20.76 5.87
C ASP A 32 2.07 21.23 6.62
N ALA A 33 1.14 21.88 5.91
CA ALA A 33 -0.13 22.31 6.48
C ALA A 33 -0.98 21.12 6.92
N TYR A 34 -1.19 20.14 6.03
CA TYR A 34 -1.98 18.95 6.34
C TYR A 34 -1.31 18.06 7.38
N VAL A 35 0.02 17.88 7.29
CA VAL A 35 0.77 17.10 8.30
C VAL A 35 0.65 17.74 9.68
N ARG A 36 0.70 19.08 9.80
CA ARG A 36 0.47 19.78 11.08
C ARG A 36 -0.96 19.61 11.59
N GLU A 37 -1.96 19.69 10.70
CA GLU A 37 -3.36 19.44 11.05
C GLU A 37 -3.55 18.03 11.62
N ARG A 38 -3.00 17.01 10.96
CA ARG A 38 -3.06 15.62 11.43
C ARG A 38 -2.28 15.42 12.74
N ALA A 39 -1.10 16.02 12.87
CA ALA A 39 -0.31 15.92 14.09
C ALA A 39 -1.03 16.52 15.32
N ALA A 40 -1.87 17.54 15.13
CA ALA A 40 -2.66 18.15 16.21
C ALA A 40 -3.72 17.20 16.80
N LEU A 41 -4.06 16.10 16.11
CA LEU A 41 -4.96 15.06 16.61
C LEU A 41 -4.29 14.08 17.57
N ILE A 42 -2.96 14.12 17.70
CA ILE A 42 -2.20 13.23 18.57
C ILE A 42 -2.18 13.81 19.99
N ASP A 43 -2.79 13.09 20.93
CA ASP A 43 -2.68 13.34 22.35
C ASP A 43 -1.52 12.49 22.95
N PRO A 44 -0.42 13.10 23.42
CA PRO A 44 0.70 12.36 24.00
C PRO A 44 0.33 11.55 25.25
N ALA A 45 -0.75 11.91 25.94
CA ALA A 45 -1.22 11.24 27.15
C ALA A 45 -2.26 10.14 26.88
N ARG A 46 -2.76 10.02 25.64
CA ARG A 46 -3.84 9.09 25.30
C ARG A 46 -3.63 8.43 23.94
N ALA A 47 -3.43 7.12 23.97
CA ALA A 47 -3.41 6.30 22.75
C ALA A 47 -4.82 6.16 22.16
N GLY A 48 -4.96 6.23 20.83
CA GLY A 48 -6.16 5.81 20.14
C GLY A 48 -6.35 4.29 20.18
N ASP A 49 -7.57 3.81 19.98
CA ASP A 49 -7.88 2.37 19.92
C ASP A 49 -8.06 1.92 18.46
N PRO A 50 -7.06 1.25 17.85
CA PRO A 50 -7.17 0.76 16.48
C PRO A 50 -7.94 -0.58 16.38
N GLY A 51 -8.39 -1.15 17.51
CA GLY A 51 -8.89 -2.53 17.57
C GLY A 51 -7.80 -3.57 17.35
N HIS A 52 -8.19 -4.85 17.38
CA HIS A 52 -7.29 -5.97 17.07
C HIS A 52 -7.53 -6.48 15.64
N GLY A 53 -6.46 -7.00 15.03
CA GLY A 53 -6.52 -7.64 13.72
C GLY A 53 -6.20 -9.14 13.79
N THR A 54 -6.30 -9.81 12.64
CA THR A 54 -5.83 -11.19 12.47
C THR A 54 -4.57 -11.16 11.60
N PRO A 55 -3.45 -11.78 12.03
CA PRO A 55 -2.26 -11.90 11.19
C PRO A 55 -2.61 -12.56 9.85
N ARG A 56 -2.30 -11.89 8.75
CA ARG A 56 -2.50 -12.46 7.41
C ARG A 56 -1.18 -13.09 6.94
N PRO A 57 -1.18 -14.36 6.49
CA PRO A 57 0.00 -14.93 5.87
C PRO A 57 0.34 -14.13 4.61
N GLY A 58 1.61 -13.74 4.51
CA GLY A 58 2.14 -12.94 3.41
C GLY A 58 3.50 -13.46 2.98
N GLY A 59 3.88 -13.13 1.74
CA GLY A 59 5.19 -13.40 1.20
C GLY A 59 5.48 -12.37 0.13
N THR A 60 6.56 -11.60 0.29
CA THR A 60 7.00 -10.60 -0.69
C THR A 60 8.52 -10.66 -0.75
N VAL A 61 9.07 -10.67 -1.96
CA VAL A 61 10.52 -10.65 -2.15
C VAL A 61 10.94 -9.20 -2.34
N TYR A 62 11.80 -8.73 -1.45
CA TYR A 62 12.56 -7.50 -1.61
C TYR A 62 13.98 -7.84 -2.03
N LEU A 63 14.52 -7.06 -2.97
CA LEU A 63 15.88 -7.18 -3.49
C LEU A 63 16.52 -5.79 -3.52
N ALA A 64 17.74 -5.71 -3.02
CA ALA A 64 18.60 -4.54 -3.18
C ALA A 64 19.90 -4.97 -3.86
N ALA A 65 20.38 -4.16 -4.80
CA ALA A 65 21.66 -4.36 -5.48
C ALA A 65 22.38 -3.01 -5.66
N ALA A 66 23.70 -3.04 -5.69
CA ALA A 66 24.53 -1.88 -5.99
C ALA A 66 25.80 -2.32 -6.74
N ASP A 67 26.38 -1.42 -7.55
CA ASP A 67 27.63 -1.67 -8.26
C ASP A 67 28.70 -0.59 -8.01
N GLU A 68 29.92 -0.86 -8.47
CA GLU A 68 31.08 0.03 -8.28
C GLU A 68 30.98 1.37 -9.02
N SER A 69 30.08 1.46 -10.02
CA SER A 69 29.84 2.70 -10.76
C SER A 69 28.89 3.66 -10.03
N GLY A 70 28.35 3.22 -8.89
CA GLY A 70 27.37 3.96 -8.09
C GLY A 70 25.92 3.70 -8.49
N MET A 71 25.64 2.70 -9.35
CA MET A 71 24.28 2.27 -9.60
C MET A 71 23.72 1.55 -8.37
N MET A 72 22.47 1.81 -8.04
CA MET A 72 21.77 1.18 -6.94
C MET A 72 20.32 0.89 -7.35
N VAL A 73 19.80 -0.26 -6.92
CA VAL A 73 18.45 -0.73 -7.25
C VAL A 73 17.74 -1.14 -5.97
N SER A 74 16.56 -0.56 -5.73
CA SER A 74 15.57 -1.02 -4.77
C SER A 74 14.42 -1.66 -5.55
N PHE A 75 14.30 -2.99 -5.48
CA PHE A 75 13.32 -3.76 -6.24
C PHE A 75 12.45 -4.60 -5.32
N ILE A 76 11.15 -4.65 -5.62
CA ILE A 76 10.20 -5.46 -4.87
C ILE A 76 9.18 -6.07 -5.83
N GLN A 77 8.92 -7.37 -5.66
CA GLN A 77 7.89 -8.07 -6.42
C GLN A 77 7.09 -9.03 -5.54
N SER A 78 5.82 -9.24 -5.89
CA SER A 78 4.93 -10.10 -5.11
C SER A 78 3.68 -10.48 -5.90
N ASN A 79 3.27 -11.74 -5.76
CA ASN A 79 1.97 -12.24 -6.18
C ASN A 79 0.80 -11.84 -5.23
N TYR A 80 1.08 -10.92 -4.29
CA TYR A 80 0.27 -10.53 -3.14
C TYR A 80 0.22 -11.58 -2.03
N MET A 81 -0.71 -12.53 -2.07
CA MET A 81 -0.83 -13.55 -1.01
C MET A 81 -0.13 -14.84 -1.44
N GLY A 82 1.09 -15.09 -0.94
CA GLY A 82 1.81 -16.33 -1.17
C GLY A 82 1.98 -16.64 -2.67
N PHE A 83 1.47 -17.78 -3.12
CA PHE A 83 1.49 -18.18 -4.55
C PHE A 83 0.63 -17.29 -5.46
N GLY A 84 -0.25 -16.45 -4.91
CA GLY A 84 -1.16 -15.58 -5.66
C GLY A 84 -2.58 -16.13 -5.66
N SER A 85 -3.19 -16.27 -6.84
CA SER A 85 -4.56 -16.77 -6.98
C SER A 85 -4.69 -18.28 -6.81
N GLY A 86 -3.58 -19.00 -6.75
CA GLY A 86 -3.54 -20.46 -6.85
C GLY A 86 -3.66 -20.99 -8.29
N VAL A 87 -3.80 -20.10 -9.28
CA VAL A 87 -3.86 -20.47 -10.70
C VAL A 87 -2.46 -20.43 -11.31
N VAL A 88 -2.03 -21.56 -11.87
CA VAL A 88 -0.77 -21.67 -12.63
C VAL A 88 -1.11 -21.96 -14.09
N VAL A 89 -0.54 -21.20 -15.02
CA VAL A 89 -0.78 -21.39 -16.45
C VAL A 89 -0.19 -22.76 -16.89
N PRO A 90 -1.00 -23.68 -17.45
CA PRO A 90 -0.57 -25.06 -17.74
C PRO A 90 0.71 -25.13 -18.58
N GLY A 91 1.67 -25.95 -18.15
CA GLY A 91 2.92 -26.18 -18.88
C GLY A 91 3.96 -25.05 -18.79
N THR A 92 3.68 -23.95 -18.09
CA THR A 92 4.58 -22.77 -18.07
C THR A 92 5.23 -22.49 -16.71
N GLY A 93 4.63 -22.97 -15.62
CA GLY A 93 5.06 -22.60 -14.26
C GLY A 93 4.70 -21.17 -13.84
N ILE A 94 3.97 -20.41 -14.67
CA ILE A 94 3.58 -19.02 -14.35
C ILE A 94 2.41 -19.02 -13.37
N SER A 95 2.67 -18.67 -12.11
CA SER A 95 1.64 -18.48 -11.08
C SER A 95 1.05 -17.07 -11.13
N LEU A 96 -0.28 -16.97 -11.30
CA LEU A 96 -0.97 -15.69 -11.43
C LEU A 96 -1.18 -15.03 -10.07
N GLN A 97 -0.95 -13.71 -9.99
CA GLN A 97 -1.18 -12.93 -8.78
C GLN A 97 -2.67 -12.82 -8.42
N ASN A 98 -2.97 -12.58 -7.13
CA ASN A 98 -4.31 -12.22 -6.66
C ASN A 98 -4.43 -10.75 -6.21
N ARG A 99 -3.60 -9.86 -6.78
CA ARG A 99 -3.51 -8.44 -6.43
C ARG A 99 -4.84 -7.69 -6.47
N GLY A 100 -5.79 -8.14 -7.29
CA GLY A 100 -7.15 -7.60 -7.32
C GLY A 100 -7.89 -7.63 -5.97
N HIS A 101 -7.47 -8.47 -5.02
CA HIS A 101 -7.98 -8.48 -3.65
C HIS A 101 -7.70 -7.18 -2.88
N CYS A 102 -6.81 -6.31 -3.39
CA CYS A 102 -6.58 -4.99 -2.82
C CYS A 102 -7.62 -3.94 -3.25
N PHE A 103 -8.57 -4.25 -4.14
CA PHE A 103 -9.73 -3.37 -4.37
C PHE A 103 -10.73 -3.45 -3.21
N THR A 104 -11.55 -2.41 -3.06
CA THR A 104 -12.76 -2.46 -2.22
C THR A 104 -14.02 -2.62 -3.07
N ALA A 105 -15.08 -3.17 -2.45
CA ALA A 105 -16.42 -3.23 -3.01
C ALA A 105 -17.34 -2.10 -2.48
N GLU A 106 -16.79 -1.19 -1.66
CA GLU A 106 -17.51 0.00 -1.20
C GLU A 106 -17.79 0.93 -2.38
N ALA A 107 -19.08 1.10 -2.69
CA ALA A 107 -19.53 1.96 -3.76
C ALA A 107 -19.08 3.41 -3.53
N GLY A 108 -18.47 4.00 -4.56
CA GLY A 108 -17.96 5.36 -4.50
C GLY A 108 -16.67 5.49 -3.68
N HIS A 109 -15.97 4.42 -3.32
CA HIS A 109 -14.63 4.53 -2.76
C HIS A 109 -13.59 4.80 -3.86
N ALA A 110 -12.54 5.59 -3.59
CA ALA A 110 -11.51 5.91 -4.59
C ALA A 110 -10.81 4.66 -5.14
N ASN A 111 -10.74 3.59 -4.33
CA ASN A 111 -10.18 2.28 -4.67
C ASN A 111 -11.26 1.20 -4.97
N GLU A 112 -12.47 1.60 -5.36
CA GLU A 112 -13.51 0.69 -5.88
C GLU A 112 -13.01 -0.03 -7.14
N VAL A 113 -13.38 -1.31 -7.30
CA VAL A 113 -13.01 -2.11 -8.49
C VAL A 113 -13.59 -1.51 -9.78
N ALA A 114 -12.76 -1.39 -10.82
CA ALA A 114 -13.17 -0.83 -12.12
C ALA A 114 -12.30 -1.39 -13.26
N PRO A 115 -12.82 -1.44 -14.50
CA PRO A 115 -12.06 -1.91 -15.67
C PRO A 115 -10.84 -1.01 -15.94
N ARG A 116 -9.70 -1.63 -16.26
CA ARG A 116 -8.41 -0.97 -16.55
C ARG A 116 -7.82 -0.14 -15.41
N LYS A 117 -8.39 -0.22 -14.21
CA LYS A 117 -7.87 0.41 -13.01
C LYS A 117 -6.88 -0.52 -12.32
N ARG A 118 -5.84 0.04 -11.71
CA ARG A 118 -4.91 -0.68 -10.84
C ARG A 118 -5.41 -0.63 -9.40
N PRO A 119 -5.37 -1.73 -8.65
CA PRO A 119 -5.72 -1.70 -7.23
C PRO A 119 -4.68 -0.92 -6.44
N SER A 120 -5.03 -0.47 -5.23
CA SER A 120 -4.02 -0.04 -4.24
C SER A 120 -2.95 -1.13 -4.06
N HIS A 121 -1.67 -0.74 -4.01
CA HIS A 121 -0.55 -1.67 -3.85
C HIS A 121 0.05 -1.61 -2.45
N THR A 122 0.44 -2.77 -1.94
CA THR A 122 1.18 -2.91 -0.67
C THR A 122 2.69 -2.91 -0.85
N ILE A 123 3.17 -2.94 -2.10
CA ILE A 123 4.60 -3.00 -2.42
C ILE A 123 5.14 -1.57 -2.59
N ILE A 124 6.21 -1.24 -1.86
CA ILE A 124 6.76 0.12 -1.75
C ILE A 124 8.29 0.06 -1.73
N PRO A 125 8.97 -0.04 -2.89
CA PRO A 125 10.43 0.07 -2.92
C PRO A 125 10.82 1.48 -2.50
N ALA A 126 11.83 1.60 -1.62
CA ALA A 126 12.25 2.86 -1.04
C ALA A 126 13.73 3.11 -1.30
N PHE A 127 14.08 4.39 -1.40
CA PHE A 127 15.43 4.88 -1.61
C PHE A 127 15.68 6.03 -0.62
N ALA A 128 16.91 6.15 -0.12
CA ALA A 128 17.33 7.18 0.83
C ALA A 128 18.58 7.90 0.33
#